data_AF-A0A327TW85-F1
#
_entry.id   AF-A0A327TW85-F1
#
_cell.length_a   1.000
_cell.length_b   1.000
_cell.length_c   1.000
_cell.angle_alpha   90.00
_cell.angle_beta   90.00
_cell.angle_gamma   90.00
#
_symmetry.space_group_name_H-M   'P 1'
#
loop_
_entity.id
_entity.type
_entity.pdbx_description
1 polymer ?
#
loop_
_entity_poly.entity_id
_entity_poly.type
_entity_poly.pdbx_seq_one_letter_code
_entity_poly.pdbx_strand_id
1 'polypeptide(L)'
;MTNALPKSAQPGPKKALQEIYNAEDRDHAMNAVKGFERAYGVKWPKAVKKITDDADELLAFYDFPAEQWIHLRTTHPIESTFSTVKLRTKVTRGAGSAAAALAMVFKLAESAQARWRAITAPKLVALVRAGARFENGYLVERPEAGAA
;
A
#
# COMPACT_ATOMS: atom_id res chain seq x y z
N MET A 1 -4.97 -5.77 10.01
CA MET A 1 -5.09 -7.08 10.68
C MET A 1 -4.34 -7.18 12.03
N THR A 2 -3.08 -6.76 12.14
CA THR A 2 -2.19 -6.98 13.31
C THR A 2 -2.74 -6.59 14.69
N ASN A 3 -3.53 -5.50 14.77
CA ASN A 3 -4.12 -5.03 16.04
C ASN A 3 -5.30 -5.90 16.52
N ALA A 4 -5.78 -6.82 15.70
CA ALA A 4 -6.86 -7.75 16.02
C ALA A 4 -6.36 -9.15 16.41
N LEU A 5 -5.04 -9.33 16.58
CA LEU A 5 -4.40 -10.59 16.95
C LEU A 5 -3.51 -10.40 18.19
N PRO A 6 -3.47 -11.38 19.12
CA PRO A 6 -2.47 -11.39 20.18
C PRO A 6 -1.07 -11.55 19.57
N LYS A 7 -0.06 -10.91 20.20
CA LYS A 7 1.32 -10.87 19.67
C LYS A 7 1.88 -12.26 19.33
N SER A 8 1.60 -13.26 20.16
CA SER A 8 2.03 -14.66 19.97
C SER A 8 1.44 -15.31 18.72
N ALA A 9 0.25 -14.89 18.28
CA ALA A 9 -0.42 -15.44 17.11
C ALA A 9 -0.12 -14.67 15.81
N GLN A 10 0.66 -13.59 15.86
CA GLN A 10 0.93 -12.76 14.68
C GLN A 10 1.86 -13.36 13.61
N PRO A 11 2.89 -14.17 13.93
CA PRO A 11 3.88 -14.60 12.93
C PRO A 11 3.28 -15.31 11.71
N GLY A 12 2.39 -16.29 11.92
CA GLY A 12 1.75 -17.06 10.84
C GLY A 12 0.85 -16.20 9.94
N PRO A 13 -0.15 -15.50 10.50
CA PRO A 13 -1.00 -14.59 9.74
C PRO A 13 -0.22 -13.49 9.01
N LYS A 14 0.86 -12.96 9.60
CA LYS A 14 1.72 -11.98 8.91
C LYS A 14 2.36 -12.60 7.68
N LYS A 15 2.95 -13.79 7.79
CA LYS A 15 3.55 -14.47 6.65
C LYS A 15 2.52 -14.72 5.54
N ALA A 16 1.34 -15.21 5.89
CA ALA A 16 0.26 -15.43 4.92
C ALA A 16 -0.22 -14.12 4.27
N LEU A 17 -0.21 -13.00 5.00
CA LEU A 17 -0.48 -11.68 4.41
C LEU A 17 0.61 -11.30 3.39
N GLN A 18 1.88 -11.59 3.67
CA GLN A 18 2.96 -11.39 2.71
C GLN A 18 2.80 -12.24 1.45
N GLU A 19 2.27 -13.47 1.58
CA GLU A 19 1.97 -14.32 0.44
C GLU A 19 0.83 -13.75 -0.40
N ILE A 20 -0.20 -13.16 0.21
CA ILE A 20 -1.31 -12.50 -0.50
C ILE A 20 -0.81 -11.35 -1.38
N TYR A 21 -0.13 -10.36 -0.80
CA TYR A 21 0.25 -9.17 -1.56
C TYR A 21 1.49 -9.38 -2.46
N ASN A 22 2.24 -10.46 -2.31
CA ASN A 22 3.34 -10.82 -3.20
C ASN A 22 2.98 -11.91 -4.22
N ALA A 23 1.71 -12.28 -4.32
CA ALA A 23 1.26 -13.21 -5.33
C ALA A 23 1.59 -12.69 -6.74
N GLU A 24 1.69 -13.61 -7.70
CA GLU A 24 2.08 -13.31 -9.08
C GLU A 24 1.07 -12.39 -9.76
N ASP A 25 -0.22 -12.63 -9.54
CA ASP A 25 -1.33 -11.86 -10.10
C ASP A 25 -2.51 -11.78 -9.12
N ARG A 26 -3.56 -11.05 -9.53
CA ARG A 26 -4.76 -10.82 -8.72
C ARG A 26 -5.52 -12.10 -8.39
N ASP A 27 -5.56 -13.08 -9.30
CA ASP A 27 -6.29 -14.34 -9.09
C ASP A 27 -5.58 -15.21 -8.06
N HIS A 28 -4.26 -15.30 -8.13
CA HIS A 28 -3.44 -15.97 -7.13
C HIS A 28 -3.57 -15.28 -5.76
N ALA A 29 -3.57 -13.94 -5.72
CA ALA A 29 -3.79 -13.19 -4.50
C ALA A 29 -5.16 -13.48 -3.88
N MET A 30 -6.23 -13.50 -4.69
CA MET A 30 -7.58 -13.80 -4.24
C MET A 30 -7.71 -15.25 -3.73
N ASN A 31 -7.05 -16.21 -4.38
CA ASN A 31 -6.98 -17.59 -3.90
C ASN A 31 -6.22 -17.68 -2.56
N ALA A 32 -5.16 -16.90 -2.38
CA ALA A 32 -4.45 -16.78 -1.11
C ALA A 32 -5.33 -16.15 -0.02
N VAL A 33 -6.17 -15.15 -0.33
CA VAL A 33 -7.16 -14.58 0.60
C VAL A 33 -8.15 -15.64 1.07
N LYS A 34 -8.70 -16.46 0.15
CA LYS A 34 -9.57 -17.59 0.52
C LYS A 34 -8.85 -18.61 1.39
N GLY A 35 -7.56 -18.87 1.11
CA GLY A 35 -6.71 -19.73 1.94
C GLY A 35 -6.52 -19.17 3.36
N PHE A 36 -6.27 -17.87 3.46
CA PHE A 36 -6.12 -17.15 4.73
C PHE A 36 -7.42 -17.19 5.57
N GLU A 37 -8.57 -16.98 4.93
CA GLU A 37 -9.87 -17.09 5.58
C GLU A 37 -10.11 -18.51 6.13
N ARG A 38 -9.83 -19.56 5.35
CA ARG A 38 -9.97 -20.94 5.85
C ARG A 38 -9.05 -21.23 7.03
N ALA A 39 -7.80 -20.76 6.97
CA ALA A 39 -6.80 -21.04 7.99
C ALA A 39 -7.05 -20.30 9.32
N TYR A 40 -7.57 -19.07 9.27
CA TYR A 40 -7.65 -18.19 10.44
C TYR A 40 -9.07 -17.74 10.80
N GLY A 41 -10.07 -17.97 9.95
CA GLY A 41 -11.43 -17.42 10.08
C GLY A 41 -12.16 -17.88 11.35
N VAL A 42 -12.00 -19.14 11.74
CA VAL A 42 -12.65 -19.69 12.95
C VAL A 42 -12.09 -19.05 14.22
N LYS A 43 -10.76 -18.94 14.31
CA LYS A 43 -10.08 -18.49 15.53
C LYS A 43 -10.00 -16.97 15.63
N TRP A 44 -9.87 -16.29 14.49
CA TRP A 44 -9.59 -14.86 14.41
C TRP A 44 -10.50 -14.13 13.42
N PRO A 45 -11.83 -14.24 13.54
CA PRO A 45 -12.77 -13.70 12.55
C PRO A 45 -12.62 -12.19 12.33
N LYS A 46 -12.35 -11.42 13.40
CA LYS A 46 -12.12 -9.96 13.29
C LYS A 46 -10.86 -9.59 12.50
N ALA A 47 -9.82 -10.42 12.58
CA ALA A 47 -8.58 -10.19 11.85
C ALA A 47 -8.73 -10.57 10.37
N VAL A 48 -9.52 -11.62 10.08
CA VAL A 48 -9.84 -12.06 8.72
C VAL A 48 -10.71 -11.06 7.99
N LYS A 49 -11.78 -10.55 8.63
CA LYS A 49 -12.65 -9.52 8.05
C LYS A 49 -11.91 -8.28 7.55
N LYS A 50 -10.86 -7.86 8.26
CA LYS A 50 -9.98 -6.73 7.85
C LYS A 50 -9.22 -6.95 6.53
N ILE A 51 -9.26 -8.15 5.98
CA ILE A 51 -8.64 -8.50 4.70
C ILE A 51 -9.73 -8.88 3.69
N THR A 52 -10.71 -9.70 4.10
CA THR A 52 -11.76 -10.17 3.19
C THR A 52 -12.75 -9.08 2.80
N ASP A 53 -13.07 -8.16 3.70
CA ASP A 53 -14.08 -7.12 3.46
C ASP A 53 -13.56 -6.03 2.51
N ASP A 54 -12.23 -5.84 2.45
CA ASP A 54 -11.55 -4.81 1.65
C ASP A 54 -10.59 -5.44 0.61
N ALA A 55 -10.86 -6.68 0.19
CA ALA A 55 -9.91 -7.45 -0.62
C ALA A 55 -9.63 -6.80 -1.99
N ASP A 56 -10.66 -6.22 -2.60
CA ASP A 56 -10.51 -5.55 -3.90
C ASP A 56 -9.67 -4.28 -3.79
N GLU A 57 -9.87 -3.47 -2.76
CA GLU A 57 -9.08 -2.27 -2.51
C GLU A 57 -7.62 -2.62 -2.16
N LEU A 58 -7.41 -3.67 -1.37
CA LEU A 58 -6.07 -4.13 -1.00
C LEU A 58 -5.28 -4.70 -2.19
N LEU A 59 -5.98 -5.24 -3.20
CA LEU A 59 -5.38 -5.84 -4.39
C LEU A 59 -5.45 -4.93 -5.62
N ALA A 60 -6.02 -3.73 -5.51
CA ALA A 60 -6.13 -2.77 -6.61
C ALA A 60 -4.76 -2.36 -7.22
N PHE A 61 -3.66 -2.58 -6.50
CA PHE A 61 -2.32 -2.31 -7.04
C PHE A 61 -1.97 -3.16 -8.27
N TYR A 62 -2.64 -4.31 -8.49
CA TYR A 62 -2.48 -5.12 -9.72
C TYR A 62 -2.97 -4.39 -10.98
N ASP A 63 -3.79 -3.36 -10.83
CA ASP A 63 -4.30 -2.50 -11.91
C ASP A 63 -3.33 -1.34 -12.24
N PHE A 64 -2.10 -1.39 -11.70
CA PHE A 64 -1.00 -0.45 -11.95
C PHE A 64 0.23 -1.17 -12.49
N PRO A 65 1.19 -0.47 -13.15
CA PRO A 65 2.38 -1.11 -13.72
C PRO A 65 3.15 -2.01 -12.74
N ALA A 66 3.53 -3.20 -13.19
CA ALA A 66 4.22 -4.19 -12.37
C ALA A 66 5.53 -3.65 -11.76
N GLU A 67 6.25 -2.80 -12.50
CA GLU A 67 7.49 -2.17 -12.04
C GLU A 67 7.28 -1.28 -10.81
N GLN A 68 6.06 -0.76 -10.63
CA GLN A 68 5.70 0.14 -9.54
C GLN A 68 5.20 -0.60 -8.30
N TRP A 69 4.84 -1.88 -8.40
CA TRP A 69 4.29 -2.67 -7.30
C TRP A 69 5.21 -2.72 -6.07
N ILE A 70 6.52 -2.66 -6.25
CA ILE A 70 7.48 -2.63 -5.13
C ILE A 70 7.23 -1.43 -4.19
N HIS A 71 6.75 -0.31 -4.74
CA HIS A 71 6.44 0.90 -3.98
C HIS A 71 5.01 0.88 -3.42
N LEU A 72 4.06 0.30 -4.17
CA LEU A 72 2.65 0.24 -3.77
C LEU A 72 2.37 -0.80 -2.67
N ARG A 73 3.17 -1.87 -2.59
CA ARG A 73 3.04 -2.93 -1.58
C ARG A 73 3.63 -2.57 -0.21
N THR A 74 4.21 -1.38 -0.06
CA THR A 74 4.86 -0.95 1.18
C THR A 74 4.35 0.41 1.64
N THR A 75 4.36 0.62 2.95
CA THR A 75 4.04 1.91 3.57
C THR A 75 5.26 2.82 3.69
N HIS A 76 6.46 2.37 3.30
CA HIS A 76 7.69 3.14 3.45
C HIS A 76 7.65 4.56 2.86
N PRO A 77 7.09 4.81 1.65
CA PRO A 77 6.97 6.17 1.11
C PRO A 77 6.20 7.13 2.03
N ILE A 78 5.20 6.61 2.75
CA ILE A 78 4.39 7.36 3.71
C ILE A 78 5.13 7.47 5.04
N GLU A 79 5.53 6.33 5.63
CA GLU A 79 6.12 6.27 6.97
C GLU A 79 7.45 7.03 7.06
N SER A 80 8.30 6.92 6.04
CA SER A 80 9.59 7.62 5.99
C SER A 80 9.39 9.14 6.03
N THR A 81 8.44 9.65 5.24
CA THR A 81 8.10 11.08 5.20
C THR A 81 7.63 11.62 6.55
N PHE A 82 6.84 10.85 7.29
CA PHE A 82 6.34 11.25 8.61
C PHE A 82 7.29 10.94 9.78
N SER A 83 8.37 10.20 9.56
CA SER A 83 9.29 9.78 10.62
C SER A 83 9.95 10.99 11.33
N THR A 84 10.38 11.99 10.56
CA THR A 84 11.02 13.22 11.06
C THR A 84 10.04 14.09 11.85
N VAL A 85 8.79 14.18 11.38
CA VAL A 85 7.69 14.87 12.07
C VAL A 85 7.43 14.22 13.42
N LYS A 86 7.25 12.89 13.47
CA LYS A 86 7.03 12.15 14.73
C LYS A 86 8.18 12.36 15.71
N LEU A 87 9.42 12.28 15.23
CA LEU A 87 10.60 12.53 16.05
C LEU A 87 10.59 13.94 16.64
N ARG A 88 10.34 14.97 15.82
CA ARG A 88 10.36 16.36 16.27
C ARG A 88 9.27 16.65 17.29
N THR A 89 8.04 16.22 17.03
CA THR A 89 6.91 16.39 17.95
C THR A 89 7.17 15.74 19.31
N LYS A 90 7.83 14.56 19.32
CA LYS A 90 8.23 13.89 20.57
C LYS A 90 9.28 14.69 21.35
N VAL A 91 10.28 15.23 20.67
CA VAL A 91 11.38 15.99 21.30
C VAL A 91 10.90 17.34 21.84
N THR A 92 10.07 18.07 21.08
CA THR A 92 9.56 19.39 21.50
C THR A 92 8.38 19.32 22.45
N ARG A 93 7.87 18.11 22.75
CA ARG A 93 6.65 17.87 23.54
C ARG A 93 5.43 18.64 23.00
N GLY A 94 5.28 18.61 21.67
CA GLY A 94 4.25 19.37 20.95
C GLY A 94 4.79 20.65 20.30
N ALA A 95 3.90 21.38 19.63
CA ALA A 95 4.27 22.57 18.84
C ALA A 95 3.80 23.89 19.47
N GLY A 96 3.12 23.86 20.63
CA GLY A 96 2.60 25.04 21.33
C GLY A 96 1.33 25.64 20.71
N SER A 97 1.17 25.62 19.38
CA SER A 97 -0.05 26.05 18.68
C SER A 97 -0.29 25.24 17.39
N ALA A 98 -1.52 25.29 16.87
CA ALA A 98 -1.87 24.62 15.61
C ALA A 98 -1.09 25.21 14.41
N ALA A 99 -0.93 26.53 14.36
CA ALA A 99 -0.14 27.20 13.31
C ALA A 99 1.34 26.78 13.35
N ALA A 100 1.93 26.72 14.55
CA ALA A 100 3.30 26.25 14.71
C ALA A 100 3.46 24.76 14.34
N ALA A 101 2.46 23.92 14.66
CA ALA A 101 2.46 22.52 14.26
C ALA A 101 2.45 22.39 12.73
N LEU A 102 1.57 23.12 12.05
CA LEU A 102 1.47 23.10 10.59
C LEU A 102 2.76 23.57 9.92
N ALA A 103 3.34 24.68 10.39
CA ALA A 103 4.61 25.19 9.89
C ALA A 103 5.76 24.18 10.09
N MET A 104 5.81 23.52 11.24
CA MET A 104 6.80 22.48 11.52
C MET A 104 6.64 21.29 10.55
N VAL A 105 5.43 20.76 10.40
CA VAL A 105 5.15 19.65 9.47
C VAL A 105 5.54 20.02 8.06
N PHE A 106 5.14 21.22 7.60
CA PHE A 106 5.46 21.73 6.28
C PHE A 106 6.97 21.79 6.04
N LYS A 107 7.75 22.42 6.94
CA LYS A 107 9.21 22.52 6.79
C LYS A 107 9.95 21.19 6.87
N LEU A 108 9.46 20.25 7.68
CA LEU A 108 10.03 18.91 7.74
C LEU A 108 9.71 18.09 6.48
N ALA A 109 8.50 18.22 5.92
CA ALA A 109 8.14 17.62 4.65
C ALA A 109 8.97 18.23 3.50
N GLU A 110 9.16 19.56 3.49
CA GLU A 110 10.04 20.24 2.52
C GLU A 110 11.49 19.75 2.60
N SER A 111 11.99 19.49 3.81
CA SER A 111 13.35 18.95 3.98
C SER A 111 13.46 17.49 3.54
N ALA A 112 12.40 16.69 3.75
CA ALA A 112 12.38 15.29 3.37
C ALA A 112 12.32 15.10 1.84
N GLN A 113 11.54 15.92 1.13
CA GLN A 113 11.38 15.80 -0.33
C GLN A 113 12.69 15.92 -1.11
N ALA A 114 13.67 16.68 -0.59
CA ALA A 114 14.97 16.85 -1.23
C ALA A 114 15.77 15.54 -1.39
N ARG A 115 15.39 14.48 -0.66
CA ARG A 115 16.03 13.16 -0.68
C ARG A 115 15.15 12.05 -1.27
N TRP A 116 13.96 12.38 -1.77
CA TRP A 116 13.06 11.35 -2.30
C TRP A 116 13.61 10.74 -3.58
N ARG A 117 13.58 9.41 -3.61
CA ARG A 117 13.87 8.65 -4.81
C ARG A 117 12.62 8.63 -5.70
N ALA A 118 12.82 8.79 -7.00
CA ALA A 118 11.76 8.59 -7.98
C ALA A 118 11.21 7.15 -7.94
N ILE A 119 9.93 7.00 -8.27
CA ILE A 119 9.31 5.68 -8.46
C ILE A 119 10.02 4.90 -9.57
N THR A 120 10.00 3.57 -9.50
CA THR A 120 10.51 2.74 -10.60
C THR A 120 9.68 2.98 -11.86
N ALA A 121 10.34 3.05 -13.03
CA ALA A 121 9.73 3.40 -14.32
C ALA A 121 8.86 4.69 -14.27
N PRO A 122 9.45 5.87 -13.97
CA PRO A 122 8.70 7.13 -13.84
C PRO A 122 7.87 7.50 -15.08
N LYS A 123 8.34 7.11 -16.27
CA LYS A 123 7.64 7.36 -17.54
C LYS A 123 6.22 6.78 -17.58
N LEU A 124 5.97 5.67 -16.86
CA LEU A 124 4.65 5.02 -16.82
C LEU A 124 3.63 5.82 -16.00
N VAL A 125 4.08 6.73 -15.13
CA VAL A 125 3.17 7.61 -14.36
C VAL A 125 2.31 8.47 -15.29
N ALA A 126 2.83 8.89 -16.44
CA ALA A 126 2.04 9.63 -17.42
C ALA A 126 0.86 8.81 -17.96
N LEU A 127 1.06 7.51 -18.21
CA LEU A 127 0.01 6.60 -18.67
C LEU A 127 -1.04 6.36 -17.59
N VAL A 128 -0.60 6.14 -16.34
CA VAL A 128 -1.51 6.01 -15.20
C VAL A 128 -2.36 7.27 -15.04
N ARG A 129 -1.74 8.46 -15.12
CA ARG A 129 -2.46 9.75 -15.04
C ARG A 129 -3.43 9.97 -16.20
N ALA A 130 -3.14 9.41 -17.37
CA ALA A 130 -4.02 9.46 -18.54
C ALA A 130 -5.18 8.43 -18.47
N GLY A 131 -5.25 7.61 -17.42
CA GLY A 131 -6.29 6.59 -17.26
C GLY A 131 -6.08 5.35 -18.14
N ALA A 132 -4.85 5.05 -18.54
CA ALA A 132 -4.55 3.80 -19.24
C ALA A 132 -4.88 2.59 -18.35
N ARG A 133 -5.45 1.54 -18.94
CA ARG A 133 -5.82 0.31 -18.23
C ARG A 133 -4.61 -0.62 -18.16
N PHE A 134 -4.32 -1.10 -16.95
CA PHE A 134 -3.38 -2.18 -16.74
C PHE A 134 -4.12 -3.39 -16.18
N GLU A 135 -3.74 -4.59 -16.63
CA GLU A 135 -4.22 -5.85 -16.09
C GLU A 135 -3.02 -6.67 -15.64
N ASN A 136 -3.02 -7.05 -14.35
CA ASN A 136 -1.88 -7.72 -13.73
C ASN A 136 -0.54 -7.04 -14.02
N GLY A 137 -0.56 -5.70 -14.05
CA GLY A 137 0.60 -4.84 -14.25
C GLY A 137 1.09 -4.69 -15.69
N TYR A 138 0.39 -5.27 -16.66
CA TYR A 138 0.66 -5.09 -18.09
C TYR A 138 -0.29 -4.08 -18.70
N LEU A 139 0.23 -3.21 -19.56
CA LEU A 139 -0.58 -2.25 -20.31
C LEU A 139 -1.49 -3.01 -21.28
N VAL A 140 -2.80 -2.81 -21.17
CA VAL A 140 -3.76 -3.35 -22.14
C VAL A 140 -4.02 -2.30 -23.20
N GLU A 141 -3.55 -2.55 -24.42
CA GLU A 141 -3.90 -1.71 -25.56
C GLU A 141 -5.41 -1.82 -25.80
N ARG A 142 -6.05 -0.67 -26.07
CA ARG A 142 -7.46 -0.67 -26.47
C ARG A 142 -7.55 -1.46 -27.78
N PRO A 143 -8.41 -2.49 -27.90
CA PRO A 143 -8.65 -3.11 -29.20
C PRO A 143 -9.07 -2.00 -30.16
N GLU A 144 -8.43 -1.91 -31.32
CA GLU A 144 -8.83 -0.95 -32.35
C GLU A 144 -10.33 -1.09 -32.54
N ALA A 145 -11.08 -0.03 -32.23
CA ALA A 145 -12.47 0.05 -32.60
C ALA A 145 -12.47 -0.02 -34.12
N GLY A 146 -12.77 -1.20 -34.67
CA GLY A 146 -12.84 -1.43 -36.09
C GLY A 146 -13.67 -0.32 -36.70
N ALA A 147 -13.04 0.45 -37.58
CA ALA A 147 -13.73 1.41 -38.42
C ALA A 147 -14.78 0.62 -39.21
N ALA A 148 -16.04 0.82 -38.84
CA ALA A 148 -17.22 0.40 -39.59
C ALA A 148 -17.73 1.60 -40.39
#